data_AF-A0A7C7TY05-F1
#
_entry.id   AF-A0A7C7TY05-F1
#
_cell.length_a   1.000
_cell.length_b   1.000
_cell.length_c   1.000
_cell.angle_alpha   90.00
_cell.angle_beta   90.00
_cell.angle_gamma   90.00
#
_symmetry.space_group_name_H-M   'P 1'
#
loop_
_entity.id
_entity.type
_entity.pdbx_description
1 polymer ?
#
loop_
_entity_poly.entity_id
_entity_poly.type
_entity_poly.pdbx_seq_one_letter_code
_entity_poly.pdbx_strand_id
1 'polypeptide(L)'
;MAAKKTSAELAREEAEANQLDNMLGVAFGGVSDISTPGEENEVDLSESIEESDPLSKSPSGPPGVPPSKSPSGPPSGPPGGPPSGPPSGPPGGPPSKSPGGPPSGPPSVPPSQEEPVAEEEPEPVEEVVEDEPVAEEPEPVEEVVEEELVAEEEPVAEEEPEPIEEVVEEEPVAEEEPEPVEEVVEEEPVTLVKEPISEPSTAEAEQEVARLNAEIARLRRSMSGVAEVIEGLESPPMPPAVLEEIVVPAHLVGDFARLARQLDRELLVRANMGTIAMLHPDQPGVMISTKHMTLLPRLDERGLCAAKLGSDAPRGAPEEWRILEVLLASVSLLTGGPAAVVHAYGAYTTSMACEKDLILVQPIDEVGKKQIGKIIIVDPDDDNPENFLRQVAEALKQGGMRCVVIRGNGAYAVGADLDQAWANAAMLEHSMRIVMLARQANLKI
;
A
#
# COMPACT_ATOMS: atom_id res chain seq x y z
N MET A 1 37.08 -42.38 45.83
CA MET A 1 36.74 -42.80 44.46
C MET A 1 35.23 -42.69 44.32
N ALA A 2 34.71 -41.54 43.88
CA ALA A 2 33.27 -41.39 43.62
C ALA A 2 32.93 -42.05 42.28
N ALA A 3 31.79 -42.73 42.20
CA ALA A 3 31.33 -43.34 40.95
C ALA A 3 30.95 -42.24 39.93
N LYS A 4 31.28 -42.43 38.66
CA LYS A 4 30.86 -41.53 37.59
C LYS A 4 29.36 -41.72 37.36
N LYS A 5 28.58 -40.63 37.47
CA LYS A 5 27.16 -40.61 37.10
C LYS A 5 26.99 -40.98 35.63
N THR A 6 25.87 -41.60 35.29
CA THR A 6 25.52 -41.96 33.92
C THR A 6 25.01 -40.74 33.14
N SER A 7 25.11 -40.78 31.80
CA SER A 7 24.71 -39.63 30.96
C SER A 7 23.23 -39.26 31.09
N ALA A 8 22.37 -40.22 31.46
CA ALA A 8 20.95 -39.99 31.70
C ALA A 8 20.66 -39.31 33.05
N GLU A 9 21.51 -39.53 34.07
CA GLU A 9 21.41 -38.82 35.35
C GLU A 9 21.88 -37.37 35.20
N LEU A 10 22.94 -37.13 34.42
CA LEU A 10 23.43 -35.78 34.08
C LEU A 10 22.36 -34.96 33.36
N ALA A 11 21.74 -35.49 32.31
CA ALA A 11 20.69 -34.79 31.57
C ALA A 11 19.44 -34.48 32.42
N ARG A 12 19.16 -35.31 33.44
CA ARG A 12 18.05 -35.08 34.36
C ARG A 12 18.38 -34.03 35.43
N GLU A 13 19.60 -34.03 35.94
CA GLU A 13 20.13 -33.01 36.86
C GLU A 13 20.20 -31.63 36.19
N GLU A 14 20.56 -31.57 34.90
CA GLU A 14 20.54 -30.35 34.08
C GLU A 14 19.11 -29.83 33.81
N ALA A 15 18.15 -30.72 33.55
CA ALA A 15 16.75 -30.35 33.40
C ALA A 15 16.14 -29.82 34.72
N GLU A 16 16.44 -30.46 35.86
CA GLU A 16 16.00 -29.99 37.18
C GLU A 16 16.66 -28.65 37.56
N ALA A 17 17.93 -28.42 37.19
CA ALA A 17 18.61 -27.13 37.37
C ALA A 17 17.96 -26.01 36.55
N ASN A 18 17.68 -26.22 35.25
CA ASN A 18 17.00 -25.24 34.41
C ASN A 18 15.56 -24.97 34.86
N GLN A 19 14.87 -25.96 35.44
CA GLN A 19 13.54 -25.76 36.01
C GLN A 19 13.57 -24.92 37.29
N LEU A 20 14.59 -25.09 38.15
CA LEU A 20 14.80 -24.26 39.33
C LEU A 20 15.19 -22.81 38.97
N ASP A 21 16.03 -22.61 37.96
CA ASP A 21 16.45 -21.29 37.50
C ASP A 21 15.26 -20.46 36.97
N ASN A 22 14.39 -21.09 36.15
CA ASN A 22 13.14 -20.48 35.71
C ASN A 22 12.17 -20.15 36.87
N MET A 23 12.13 -20.98 37.92
CA MET A 23 11.29 -20.69 39.09
C MET A 23 11.86 -19.56 39.97
N LEU A 24 13.19 -19.41 40.04
CA LEU A 24 13.84 -18.31 40.77
C LEU A 24 13.74 -16.98 40.02
N GLY A 25 13.93 -16.98 38.69
CA GLY A 25 13.82 -15.79 37.84
C GLY A 25 12.43 -15.14 37.85
N VAL A 26 11.36 -15.94 37.98
CA VAL A 26 9.97 -15.44 38.08
C VAL A 26 9.62 -14.98 39.51
N ALA A 27 10.27 -15.53 40.54
CA ALA A 27 9.96 -15.24 41.95
C ALA A 27 10.70 -14.02 42.53
N PHE A 28 11.84 -13.61 41.97
CA PHE A 28 12.64 -12.46 42.43
C PHE A 28 12.91 -11.46 41.29
N GLY A 29 11.86 -11.04 40.61
CA GLY A 29 11.93 -10.01 39.57
C GLY A 29 12.45 -8.67 40.11
N GLY A 30 13.68 -8.31 39.73
CA GLY A 30 14.17 -6.92 39.73
C GLY A 30 14.80 -6.40 41.03
N VAL A 31 15.98 -6.90 41.41
CA VAL A 31 16.96 -6.17 42.25
C VAL A 31 18.40 -6.51 41.86
N SER A 32 19.00 -5.70 40.97
CA SER A 32 20.41 -5.82 40.56
C SER A 32 21.15 -4.48 40.71
N ASP A 33 20.97 -3.81 41.86
CA ASP A 33 21.81 -2.68 42.28
C ASP A 33 21.99 -2.72 43.80
N ILE A 34 22.86 -3.62 44.28
CA ILE A 34 23.45 -3.49 45.61
C ILE A 34 24.89 -4.03 45.59
N SER A 35 25.83 -3.18 45.99
CA SER A 35 27.26 -3.40 45.87
C SER A 35 27.82 -4.29 46.98
N THR A 36 28.93 -5.00 46.72
CA THR A 36 29.98 -5.27 47.71
C THR A 36 31.36 -5.37 47.02
N PRO A 37 32.50 -5.14 47.73
CA PRO A 37 33.69 -4.56 47.10
C PRO A 37 34.95 -5.45 47.05
N GLY A 38 35.93 -5.03 46.24
CA GLY A 38 37.37 -5.26 46.46
C GLY A 38 38.07 -6.23 45.50
N GLU A 39 38.88 -5.71 44.56
CA GLU A 39 40.35 -5.72 44.65
C GLU A 39 41.01 -5.13 43.37
N GLU A 40 41.65 -3.97 43.55
CA GLU A 40 42.94 -3.54 43.00
C GLU A 40 43.32 -3.91 41.54
N ASN A 41 43.39 -2.89 40.67
CA ASN A 41 44.56 -2.63 39.82
C ASN A 41 44.58 -1.17 39.31
N GLU A 42 45.76 -0.57 39.29
CA GLU A 42 45.99 0.84 38.90
C GLU A 42 46.05 1.01 37.37
N VAL A 43 45.41 2.06 36.85
CA VAL A 43 45.97 2.93 35.79
C VAL A 43 45.31 4.32 35.89
N ASP A 44 46.08 5.35 35.54
CA ASP A 44 45.85 6.75 35.91
C ASP A 44 45.31 7.61 34.74
N LEU A 45 44.89 8.84 35.07
CA LEU A 45 44.63 10.02 34.21
C LEU A 45 43.20 10.27 33.64
N SER A 46 42.44 11.04 34.42
CA SER A 46 41.77 12.32 34.07
C SER A 46 40.79 12.42 32.88
N GLU A 47 39.54 12.82 33.17
CA GLU A 47 39.13 14.25 33.17
C GLU A 47 37.78 14.47 33.90
N SER A 48 37.49 15.73 34.25
CA SER A 48 36.51 16.12 35.29
C SER A 48 35.13 16.49 34.75
N ILE A 49 34.05 15.97 35.35
CA ILE A 49 32.71 16.60 35.34
C ILE A 49 32.12 16.48 36.76
N GLU A 50 31.53 17.57 37.26
CA GLU A 50 31.09 17.72 38.66
C GLU A 50 29.75 17.04 38.97
N GLU A 51 29.62 16.56 40.22
CA GLU A 51 28.36 16.10 40.80
C GLU A 51 27.39 17.26 41.09
N SER A 52 26.08 17.03 40.94
CA SER A 52 25.12 17.31 42.03
C SER A 52 23.72 16.78 41.73
N ASP A 53 23.27 15.91 42.63
CA ASP A 53 21.92 15.34 42.73
C ASP A 53 21.47 15.53 44.20
N PRO A 54 20.24 15.21 44.65
CA PRO A 54 18.92 15.27 44.01
C PRO A 54 17.97 16.20 44.81
N LEU A 55 16.73 16.42 44.35
CA LEU A 55 15.57 16.49 45.27
C LEU A 55 14.21 16.30 44.59
N SER A 56 13.40 15.45 45.20
CA SER A 56 12.07 14.98 44.76
C SER A 56 10.94 16.01 44.85
N LYS A 57 9.92 15.87 43.98
CA LYS A 57 8.49 15.78 44.37
C LYS A 57 7.54 15.52 43.19
N SER A 58 6.56 14.64 43.42
CA SER A 58 5.47 14.31 42.50
C SER A 58 4.41 15.43 42.40
N PRO A 59 3.75 15.62 41.25
CA PRO A 59 2.63 16.54 41.12
C PRO A 59 1.27 15.84 41.37
N SER A 60 0.52 16.33 42.37
CA SER A 60 -0.90 16.04 42.54
C SER A 60 -1.67 17.36 42.68
N GLY A 61 -2.50 17.71 41.69
CA GLY A 61 -3.30 18.94 41.71
C GLY A 61 -4.33 19.01 40.56
N PRO A 62 -5.58 19.45 40.81
CA PRO A 62 -6.67 19.45 39.83
C PRO A 62 -6.64 20.67 38.87
N PRO A 63 -7.41 20.65 37.77
CA PRO A 63 -7.27 21.63 36.68
C PRO A 63 -8.08 22.92 36.84
N GLY A 64 -7.57 24.00 36.23
CA GLY A 64 -8.41 25.05 35.62
C GLY A 64 -8.63 26.35 36.41
N VAL A 65 -7.84 27.38 36.11
CA VAL A 65 -8.25 28.80 36.26
C VAL A 65 -7.85 29.55 34.97
N PRO A 66 -8.77 30.28 34.31
CA PRO A 66 -8.46 30.96 33.05
C PRO A 66 -7.62 32.23 33.27
N PRO A 67 -6.63 32.53 32.40
CA PRO A 67 -5.79 33.72 32.53
C PRO A 67 -6.53 34.98 32.08
N SER A 68 -6.97 35.80 33.03
CA SER A 68 -7.38 37.18 32.78
C SER A 68 -6.17 38.13 32.83
N LYS A 69 -5.63 38.50 31.66
CA LYS A 69 -4.81 39.72 31.43
C LYS A 69 -4.55 39.93 29.95
N SER A 70 -5.32 40.83 29.34
CA SER A 70 -5.05 41.40 28.02
C SER A 70 -3.80 42.31 28.07
N PRO A 71 -2.78 42.12 27.23
CA PRO A 71 -1.66 43.06 27.13
C PRO A 71 -2.10 44.36 26.45
N SER A 72 -2.00 45.46 27.17
CA SER A 72 -2.27 46.81 26.68
C SER A 72 -1.05 47.41 25.98
N GLY A 73 -1.12 47.63 24.67
CA GLY A 73 -0.14 48.44 23.93
C GLY A 73 -0.07 48.11 22.43
N PRO A 74 -0.31 49.09 21.52
CA PRO A 74 -0.02 48.88 20.10
C PRO A 74 1.50 48.86 19.85
N PRO A 75 2.00 48.04 18.90
CA PRO A 75 3.41 48.05 18.54
C PRO A 75 3.80 49.39 17.89
N SER A 76 4.87 49.99 18.40
CA SER A 76 5.39 51.28 17.92
C SER A 76 6.24 51.10 16.67
N GLY A 77 5.77 51.63 15.54
CA GLY A 77 6.58 51.96 14.36
C GLY A 77 6.48 50.97 13.19
N PRO A 78 6.42 51.45 11.94
CA PRO A 78 6.62 50.62 10.76
C PRO A 78 8.09 50.14 10.68
N PRO A 79 8.37 49.00 10.02
CA PRO A 79 9.74 48.58 9.76
C PRO A 79 10.48 49.63 8.91
N GLY A 80 11.80 49.71 9.10
CA GLY A 80 12.66 50.65 8.40
C GLY A 80 12.56 50.56 6.88
N GLY A 81 12.80 51.68 6.20
CA GLY A 81 12.63 51.82 4.76
C GLY A 81 13.51 50.89 3.91
N PRO A 82 13.27 50.84 2.59
CA PRO A 82 13.97 49.94 1.67
C PRO A 82 15.49 50.20 1.67
N PRO A 83 16.31 49.17 1.43
CA PRO A 83 17.76 49.31 1.40
C PRO A 83 18.20 50.31 0.31
N SER A 84 18.92 51.34 0.74
CA SER A 84 19.44 52.38 -0.13
C SER A 84 20.57 51.87 -1.02
N GLY A 85 20.29 51.67 -2.30
CA GLY A 85 21.31 51.67 -3.36
C GLY A 85 21.39 50.38 -4.18
N PRO A 86 21.52 50.47 -5.53
CA PRO A 86 21.88 49.33 -6.35
C PRO A 86 23.35 48.93 -6.12
N PRO A 87 23.74 47.67 -6.36
CA PRO A 87 25.13 47.24 -6.26
C PRO A 87 26.01 47.99 -7.28
N SER A 88 27.03 48.69 -6.76
CA SER A 88 28.02 49.38 -7.56
C SER A 88 28.98 48.40 -8.24
N GLY A 89 28.81 48.18 -9.54
CA GLY A 89 29.86 47.65 -10.42
C GLY A 89 29.39 46.49 -11.32
N PRO A 90 29.74 46.51 -12.63
CA PRO A 90 29.58 45.33 -13.48
C PRO A 90 30.57 44.23 -13.07
N PRO A 91 30.23 42.94 -13.25
CA PRO A 91 31.21 41.86 -13.11
C PRO A 91 32.37 42.06 -14.09
N GLY A 92 33.56 41.64 -13.68
CA GLY A 92 34.79 41.74 -14.48
C GLY A 92 34.66 41.09 -15.86
N GLY A 93 35.40 41.63 -16.83
CA GLY A 93 35.28 41.26 -18.25
C GLY A 93 35.63 39.80 -18.58
N PRO A 94 35.38 39.38 -19.84
CA PRO A 94 35.53 38.00 -20.28
C PRO A 94 36.98 37.51 -20.20
N PRO A 95 37.20 36.20 -19.94
CA PRO A 95 38.54 35.62 -19.90
C PRO A 95 39.24 35.72 -21.27
N SER A 96 40.37 36.42 -21.30
CA SER A 96 41.21 36.57 -22.47
C SER A 96 42.07 35.31 -22.72
N LYS A 97 41.50 34.30 -23.36
CA LYS A 97 42.27 33.19 -23.99
C LYS A 97 41.58 32.69 -25.26
N SER A 98 42.10 33.11 -26.40
CA SER A 98 41.73 32.56 -27.71
C SER A 98 42.20 31.10 -27.82
N PRO A 99 41.37 30.17 -28.32
CA PRO A 99 41.87 28.91 -28.87
C PRO A 99 42.79 29.20 -30.06
N GLY A 100 43.87 28.44 -30.19
CA GLY A 100 44.73 28.49 -31.37
C GLY A 100 43.97 28.09 -32.64
N GLY A 101 44.30 28.72 -33.76
CA GLY A 101 43.63 28.50 -35.04
C GLY A 101 43.84 27.11 -35.66
N PRO A 102 43.13 26.81 -36.77
CA PRO A 102 43.09 25.48 -37.36
C PRO A 102 44.37 25.11 -38.14
N PRO A 103 44.79 23.84 -38.16
CA PRO A 103 45.72 23.35 -39.17
C PRO A 103 45.01 23.22 -40.52
N SER A 104 45.61 23.83 -41.54
CA SER A 104 45.14 23.84 -42.93
C SER A 104 45.38 22.52 -43.67
N GLY A 105 44.49 22.18 -44.61
CA GLY A 105 44.82 21.34 -45.78
C GLY A 105 44.14 19.96 -45.84
N PRO A 106 43.44 19.62 -46.95
CA PRO A 106 42.84 18.29 -47.15
C PRO A 106 43.76 17.35 -47.96
N PRO A 107 43.57 16.03 -47.87
CA PRO A 107 43.83 15.11 -48.97
C PRO A 107 42.61 15.07 -49.90
N SER A 108 42.78 15.49 -51.15
CA SER A 108 41.80 15.27 -52.22
C SER A 108 42.09 13.96 -53.00
N VAL A 109 41.10 13.54 -53.78
CA VAL A 109 41.16 12.55 -54.89
C VAL A 109 40.97 11.06 -54.55
N PRO A 110 39.76 10.52 -54.79
CA PRO A 110 39.56 9.18 -55.37
C PRO A 110 39.66 9.23 -56.91
N PRO A 111 39.99 8.11 -57.58
CA PRO A 111 39.04 7.53 -58.57
C PRO A 111 39.07 5.97 -58.63
N SER A 112 37.95 5.30 -58.96
CA SER A 112 37.62 4.59 -60.24
C SER A 112 38.55 3.41 -60.62
N GLN A 113 38.17 2.33 -61.30
CA GLN A 113 36.96 1.75 -61.94
C GLN A 113 37.23 0.20 -62.02
N GLU A 114 36.37 -0.75 -62.38
CA GLU A 114 35.49 -0.91 -63.55
C GLU A 114 34.57 -2.18 -63.36
N GLU A 115 33.74 -2.56 -64.35
CA GLU A 115 32.47 -3.30 -64.18
C GLU A 115 32.46 -4.84 -64.52
N PRO A 116 31.45 -5.51 -65.18
CA PRO A 116 30.74 -6.65 -64.55
C PRO A 116 30.56 -7.95 -65.39
N VAL A 117 30.11 -9.06 -64.77
CA VAL A 117 29.53 -10.27 -65.41
C VAL A 117 28.59 -10.92 -64.38
N ALA A 118 27.25 -10.88 -64.47
CA ALA A 118 26.30 -11.56 -65.37
C ALA A 118 25.92 -13.00 -64.96
N GLU A 119 24.59 -13.19 -64.86
CA GLU A 119 23.71 -14.39 -64.92
C GLU A 119 24.32 -15.81 -64.90
N GLU A 120 23.79 -16.70 -64.03
CA GLU A 120 22.97 -17.89 -64.39
C GLU A 120 22.71 -18.79 -63.16
N GLU A 121 21.43 -18.95 -62.79
CA GLU A 121 20.86 -20.26 -62.40
C GLU A 121 20.61 -21.03 -63.72
N PRO A 122 20.71 -22.38 -63.80
CA PRO A 122 19.62 -23.21 -63.24
C PRO A 122 19.90 -24.69 -62.85
N GLU A 123 18.91 -25.23 -62.13
CA GLU A 123 18.41 -26.63 -62.12
C GLU A 123 19.21 -27.80 -61.46
N PRO A 124 18.51 -28.85 -60.97
CA PRO A 124 19.07 -29.93 -60.15
C PRO A 124 19.26 -31.27 -60.90
N VAL A 125 19.79 -32.29 -60.21
CA VAL A 125 19.85 -33.70 -60.65
C VAL A 125 19.39 -34.63 -59.52
N GLU A 126 18.21 -35.25 -59.66
CA GLU A 126 17.94 -36.66 -60.04
C GLU A 126 18.17 -37.68 -58.89
N GLU A 127 17.09 -38.20 -58.27
CA GLU A 127 16.33 -39.45 -58.57
C GLU A 127 16.98 -40.71 -57.92
N VAL A 128 16.25 -41.68 -57.32
CA VAL A 128 15.24 -42.60 -57.90
C VAL A 128 14.25 -43.13 -56.81
N VAL A 129 12.93 -43.10 -57.11
CA VAL A 129 11.86 -44.17 -57.12
C VAL A 129 12.00 -45.40 -56.16
N GLU A 130 11.00 -46.04 -55.51
CA GLU A 130 9.59 -46.44 -55.80
C GLU A 130 8.59 -46.01 -54.66
N ASP A 131 7.27 -46.29 -54.56
CA ASP A 131 6.30 -47.25 -55.16
C ASP A 131 4.82 -46.69 -55.10
N GLU A 132 3.79 -47.50 -55.46
CA GLU A 132 2.36 -47.17 -55.73
C GLU A 132 1.30 -47.62 -54.63
N PRO A 133 -0.07 -47.67 -54.85
CA PRO A 133 -1.08 -46.62 -55.17
C PRO A 133 -2.49 -46.78 -54.44
N VAL A 134 -3.58 -46.22 -55.04
CA VAL A 134 -5.08 -46.43 -54.92
C VAL A 134 -5.83 -45.15 -54.45
N ALA A 135 -6.52 -44.35 -55.30
CA ALA A 135 -7.87 -44.48 -55.96
C ALA A 135 -9.08 -44.48 -54.97
N GLU A 136 -10.27 -43.91 -55.19
CA GLU A 136 -10.99 -43.34 -56.37
C GLU A 136 -12.13 -42.34 -55.92
N GLU A 137 -12.85 -41.69 -56.87
CA GLU A 137 -13.90 -40.61 -56.77
C GLU A 137 -15.38 -41.14 -56.62
N PRO A 138 -16.53 -40.39 -56.82
CA PRO A 138 -16.99 -39.01 -56.44
C PRO A 138 -18.50 -38.83 -56.01
N GLU A 139 -18.89 -37.62 -55.52
CA GLU A 139 -20.19 -36.85 -55.67
C GLU A 139 -21.61 -37.42 -55.28
N PRO A 140 -22.76 -36.65 -55.23
CA PRO A 140 -23.10 -35.28 -55.73
C PRO A 140 -23.99 -34.31 -54.84
N VAL A 141 -24.39 -33.17 -55.45
CA VAL A 141 -25.18 -31.94 -55.08
C VAL A 141 -26.54 -31.99 -54.34
N GLU A 142 -26.97 -30.83 -53.76
CA GLU A 142 -28.28 -30.17 -54.04
C GLU A 142 -28.33 -28.65 -53.68
N GLU A 143 -29.32 -27.90 -54.22
CA GLU A 143 -29.38 -26.42 -54.36
C GLU A 143 -30.83 -25.86 -54.12
N VAL A 144 -31.03 -24.77 -53.34
CA VAL A 144 -32.32 -24.02 -53.28
C VAL A 144 -32.20 -22.51 -52.98
N VAL A 145 -32.03 -21.69 -54.02
CA VAL A 145 -32.90 -20.56 -54.48
C VAL A 145 -33.58 -19.54 -53.50
N GLU A 146 -33.24 -18.24 -53.69
CA GLU A 146 -34.00 -16.95 -53.53
C GLU A 146 -34.60 -16.55 -52.14
N GLU A 147 -34.77 -15.27 -51.76
CA GLU A 147 -35.14 -14.05 -52.53
C GLU A 147 -34.52 -12.73 -51.97
N GLU A 148 -34.66 -11.63 -52.70
CA GLU A 148 -33.99 -10.32 -52.55
C GLU A 148 -34.89 -9.24 -51.88
N LEU A 149 -34.31 -8.14 -51.34
CA LEU A 149 -34.72 -6.71 -51.54
C LEU A 149 -34.29 -5.74 -50.41
N VAL A 150 -34.14 -4.47 -50.80
CA VAL A 150 -33.63 -3.33 -50.00
C VAL A 150 -34.68 -2.22 -49.92
N ALA A 151 -34.95 -1.62 -48.75
CA ALA A 151 -35.56 -0.27 -48.63
C ALA A 151 -35.52 0.35 -47.20
N GLU A 152 -34.86 1.51 -47.11
CA GLU A 152 -35.28 2.80 -46.47
C GLU A 152 -35.68 2.93 -44.96
N GLU A 153 -35.61 4.18 -44.50
CA GLU A 153 -35.55 4.63 -43.08
C GLU A 153 -36.88 5.16 -42.48
N GLU A 154 -36.81 5.52 -41.19
CA GLU A 154 -37.74 6.33 -40.35
C GLU A 154 -38.81 5.57 -39.52
N PRO A 155 -39.33 6.15 -38.41
CA PRO A 155 -38.63 6.14 -37.14
C PRO A 155 -39.48 5.51 -36.01
N VAL A 156 -38.87 4.75 -35.09
CA VAL A 156 -39.57 4.19 -33.93
C VAL A 156 -39.51 5.16 -32.76
N ALA A 157 -40.67 5.38 -32.12
CA ALA A 157 -40.90 6.39 -31.10
C ALA A 157 -40.26 6.09 -29.73
N GLU A 158 -40.14 7.12 -28.91
CA GLU A 158 -39.86 7.02 -27.47
C GLU A 158 -40.99 6.27 -26.77
N GLU A 159 -40.68 5.18 -26.05
CA GLU A 159 -41.52 4.63 -24.98
C GLU A 159 -40.76 4.68 -23.65
N GLU A 160 -41.40 5.24 -22.63
CA GLU A 160 -40.92 5.23 -21.25
C GLU A 160 -41.04 3.82 -20.65
N PRO A 161 -40.07 3.31 -19.88
CA PRO A 161 -40.23 2.04 -19.19
C PRO A 161 -41.11 2.20 -17.93
N GLU A 162 -42.30 1.59 -17.95
CA GLU A 162 -43.10 1.38 -16.74
C GLU A 162 -42.38 0.41 -15.77
N PRO A 163 -42.48 0.61 -14.44
CA PRO A 163 -41.84 -0.27 -13.46
C PRO A 163 -42.65 -1.57 -13.26
N ILE A 164 -41.93 -2.69 -13.24
CA ILE A 164 -42.50 -4.03 -12.99
C ILE A 164 -42.38 -4.33 -11.48
N GLU A 165 -43.50 -4.55 -10.80
CA GLU A 165 -43.49 -5.05 -9.41
C GLU A 165 -43.27 -6.59 -9.42
N GLU A 166 -42.14 -7.06 -8.90
CA GLU A 166 -41.93 -8.47 -8.58
C GLU A 166 -42.07 -8.67 -7.06
N VAL A 167 -43.14 -9.35 -6.66
CA VAL A 167 -43.45 -9.66 -5.26
C VAL A 167 -42.69 -10.91 -4.85
N VAL A 168 -41.73 -10.77 -3.94
CA VAL A 168 -41.09 -11.90 -3.25
C VAL A 168 -41.78 -12.10 -1.91
N GLU A 169 -42.47 -13.23 -1.76
CA GLU A 169 -42.99 -13.69 -0.47
C GLU A 169 -41.85 -14.34 0.32
N GLU A 170 -41.46 -13.76 1.46
CA GLU A 170 -40.51 -14.40 2.39
C GLU A 170 -41.25 -15.22 3.45
N GLU A 171 -41.03 -16.54 3.47
CA GLU A 171 -41.42 -17.41 4.59
C GLU A 171 -40.43 -17.23 5.76
N PRO A 172 -40.91 -17.09 7.02
CA PRO A 172 -40.01 -16.97 8.17
C PRO A 172 -39.42 -18.32 8.57
N VAL A 173 -38.08 -18.40 8.56
CA VAL A 173 -37.32 -19.53 9.13
C VAL A 173 -37.43 -19.53 10.66
N ALA A 174 -37.66 -20.70 11.25
CA ALA A 174 -37.69 -20.87 12.70
C ALA A 174 -36.27 -21.09 13.26
N GLU A 175 -35.89 -20.32 14.28
CA GLU A 175 -34.69 -20.56 15.09
C GLU A 175 -35.07 -21.23 16.43
N GLU A 176 -34.29 -22.20 16.87
CA GLU A 176 -34.50 -22.96 18.11
C GLU A 176 -33.99 -22.19 19.34
N GLU A 177 -34.75 -22.21 20.45
CA GLU A 177 -34.33 -21.61 21.72
C GLU A 177 -33.27 -22.47 22.46
N PRO A 178 -32.23 -21.88 23.07
CA PRO A 178 -31.33 -22.59 23.97
C PRO A 178 -31.90 -22.71 25.40
N GLU A 179 -31.83 -23.90 26.00
CA GLU A 179 -32.28 -24.16 27.37
C GLU A 179 -31.47 -23.37 28.44
N PRO A 180 -32.12 -22.74 29.44
CA PRO A 180 -31.43 -22.05 30.52
C PRO A 180 -31.01 -22.99 31.66
N VAL A 181 -29.82 -22.75 32.21
CA VAL A 181 -29.27 -23.48 33.37
C VAL A 181 -29.74 -22.80 34.66
N GLU A 182 -30.22 -23.58 35.64
CA GLU A 182 -30.65 -23.04 36.94
C GLU A 182 -29.45 -22.54 37.79
N GLU A 183 -29.42 -21.24 38.10
CA GLU A 183 -28.62 -20.70 39.20
C GLU A 183 -29.54 -20.00 40.21
N VAL A 184 -29.56 -20.52 41.44
CA VAL A 184 -30.48 -20.08 42.50
C VAL A 184 -29.85 -18.92 43.28
N VAL A 185 -30.43 -17.73 43.15
CA VAL A 185 -30.13 -16.58 44.02
C VAL A 185 -31.44 -16.09 44.65
N GLU A 186 -31.50 -16.12 45.98
CA GLU A 186 -32.63 -15.61 46.76
C GLU A 186 -32.55 -14.08 46.87
N GLU A 187 -33.50 -13.35 46.26
CA GLU A 187 -33.72 -11.91 46.55
C GLU A 187 -35.20 -11.58 46.79
N GLU A 188 -35.43 -10.53 47.57
CA GLU A 188 -36.70 -10.22 48.24
C GLU A 188 -37.81 -9.70 47.28
N PRO A 189 -39.11 -9.89 47.61
CA PRO A 189 -40.20 -9.60 46.67
C PRO A 189 -40.46 -8.10 46.49
N VAL A 190 -39.89 -7.50 45.44
CA VAL A 190 -40.32 -6.21 44.93
C VAL A 190 -41.63 -6.38 44.14
N THR A 191 -42.71 -5.73 44.59
CA THR A 191 -44.03 -5.84 43.95
C THR A 191 -44.10 -5.08 42.63
N LEU A 192 -43.86 -5.79 41.52
CA LEU A 192 -44.12 -5.30 40.16
C LEU A 192 -45.63 -5.16 39.91
N VAL A 193 -46.12 -3.93 39.85
CA VAL A 193 -47.44 -3.61 39.32
C VAL A 193 -47.44 -3.89 37.82
N LYS A 194 -48.12 -4.96 37.39
CA LYS A 194 -48.42 -5.18 35.97
C LYS A 194 -49.50 -4.19 35.53
N GLU A 195 -49.07 -3.05 34.98
CA GLU A 195 -49.96 -2.25 34.15
C GLU A 195 -50.28 -3.02 32.85
N PRO A 196 -51.53 -3.02 32.37
CA PRO A 196 -51.88 -3.71 31.14
C PRO A 196 -51.32 -2.95 29.94
N ILE A 197 -50.50 -3.64 29.13
CA ILE A 197 -50.07 -3.13 27.83
C ILE A 197 -51.31 -3.04 26.95
N SER A 198 -51.78 -1.82 26.67
CA SER A 198 -52.76 -1.58 25.63
C SER A 198 -52.07 -1.64 24.28
N GLU A 199 -52.45 -2.59 23.44
CA GLU A 199 -52.09 -2.55 22.01
C GLU A 199 -52.57 -1.21 21.43
N PRO A 200 -51.70 -0.44 20.72
CA PRO A 200 -52.10 0.83 20.15
C PRO A 200 -53.19 0.59 19.10
N SER A 201 -54.20 1.46 19.04
CA SER A 201 -55.22 1.33 18.01
C SER A 201 -54.59 1.54 16.63
N THR A 202 -55.10 0.87 15.59
CA THR A 202 -54.52 0.94 14.24
C THR A 202 -54.40 2.39 13.74
N ALA A 203 -55.36 3.25 14.10
CA ALA A 203 -55.35 4.67 13.77
C ALA A 203 -54.25 5.49 14.49
N GLU A 204 -53.79 5.07 15.68
CA GLU A 204 -52.66 5.70 16.39
C GLU A 204 -51.33 5.25 15.78
N ALA A 205 -51.22 3.98 15.40
CA ALA A 205 -50.06 3.46 14.67
C ALA A 205 -49.92 4.14 13.29
N GLU A 206 -51.01 4.30 12.53
CA GLU A 206 -51.03 5.04 11.26
C GLU A 206 -50.59 6.50 11.43
N GLN A 207 -50.99 7.17 12.51
CA GLN A 207 -50.59 8.56 12.80
C GLN A 207 -49.11 8.68 13.16
N GLU A 208 -48.55 7.77 13.94
CA GLU A 208 -47.11 7.78 14.26
C GLU A 208 -46.28 7.41 13.02
N VAL A 209 -46.73 6.47 12.17
CA VAL A 209 -46.09 6.19 10.87
C VAL A 209 -46.11 7.43 9.97
N ALA A 210 -47.23 8.17 9.90
CA ALA A 210 -47.30 9.43 9.13
C ALA A 210 -46.33 10.50 9.67
N ARG A 211 -46.19 10.60 10.99
CA ARG A 211 -45.24 11.50 11.65
C ARG A 211 -43.78 11.10 11.39
N LEU A 212 -43.44 9.82 11.54
CA LEU A 212 -42.11 9.29 11.26
C LEU A 212 -41.74 9.49 9.78
N ASN A 213 -42.68 9.28 8.85
CA ASN A 213 -42.46 9.58 7.43
C ASN A 213 -42.20 11.07 7.17
N ALA A 214 -42.89 11.98 7.86
CA ALA A 214 -42.61 13.41 7.79
C ALA A 214 -41.23 13.78 8.38
N GLU A 215 -40.80 13.10 9.44
CA GLU A 215 -39.48 13.27 10.04
C GLU A 215 -38.36 12.71 9.14
N ILE A 216 -38.55 11.53 8.54
CA ILE A 216 -37.65 10.95 7.51
C ILE A 216 -37.55 11.88 6.29
N ALA A 217 -38.65 12.44 5.81
CA ALA A 217 -38.65 13.40 4.70
C ALA A 217 -37.88 14.68 5.05
N ARG A 218 -38.02 15.17 6.30
CA ARG A 218 -37.24 16.31 6.82
C ARG A 218 -35.75 15.97 6.93
N LEU A 219 -35.41 14.79 7.44
CA LEU A 219 -34.02 14.32 7.55
C LEU A 219 -33.38 14.19 6.17
N ARG A 220 -34.04 13.52 5.21
CA ARG A 220 -33.58 13.44 3.81
C ARG A 220 -33.33 14.82 3.19
N ARG A 221 -34.22 15.79 3.39
CA ARG A 221 -34.03 17.19 2.94
C ARG A 221 -32.95 17.97 3.71
N SER A 222 -32.58 17.53 4.92
CA SER A 222 -31.42 18.09 5.64
C SER A 222 -30.09 17.43 5.29
N MET A 223 -30.12 16.19 4.79
CA MET A 223 -28.93 15.45 4.32
C MET A 223 -28.60 15.70 2.85
N SER A 224 -29.57 16.14 2.03
CA SER A 224 -29.29 16.56 0.65
C SER A 224 -28.28 17.73 0.63
N GLY A 225 -27.14 17.53 -0.02
CA GLY A 225 -26.00 18.46 -0.03
C GLY A 225 -24.94 18.22 1.06
N VAL A 226 -25.20 17.38 2.07
CA VAL A 226 -24.17 17.01 3.06
C VAL A 226 -23.05 16.20 2.41
N ALA A 227 -23.38 15.34 1.44
CA ALA A 227 -22.39 14.60 0.64
C ALA A 227 -21.43 15.53 -0.11
N GLU A 228 -21.95 16.55 -0.82
CA GLU A 228 -21.13 17.54 -1.55
C GLU A 228 -20.22 18.35 -0.61
N VAL A 229 -20.70 18.70 0.58
CA VAL A 229 -19.90 19.42 1.59
C VAL A 229 -18.82 18.51 2.19
N ILE A 230 -19.11 17.23 2.44
CA ILE A 230 -18.12 16.25 2.89
C ILE A 230 -17.07 16.04 1.79
N GLU A 231 -17.47 15.81 0.54
CA GLU A 231 -16.57 15.65 -0.60
C GLU A 231 -15.67 16.89 -0.77
N GLY A 232 -16.23 18.11 -0.73
CA GLY A 232 -15.46 19.35 -0.78
C GLY A 232 -14.47 19.55 0.39
N LEU A 233 -14.68 18.88 1.53
CA LEU A 233 -13.75 18.86 2.66
C LEU A 233 -12.73 17.70 2.57
N GLU A 234 -13.10 16.57 1.98
CA GLU A 234 -12.27 15.37 1.84
C GLU A 234 -11.35 15.41 0.61
N SER A 235 -11.75 16.11 -0.46
CA SER A 235 -10.95 16.38 -1.66
C SER A 235 -10.79 17.90 -1.87
N PRO A 236 -9.99 18.60 -1.04
CA PRO A 236 -9.66 19.99 -1.28
C PRO A 236 -8.89 20.12 -2.62
N PRO A 237 -9.09 21.20 -3.39
CA PRO A 237 -8.38 21.40 -4.65
C PRO A 237 -6.88 21.61 -4.39
N MET A 238 -6.07 20.64 -4.81
CA MET A 238 -4.62 20.64 -4.60
C MET A 238 -3.90 21.51 -5.64
N PRO A 239 -2.83 22.24 -5.25
CA PRO A 239 -1.95 22.89 -6.22
C PRO A 239 -1.06 21.84 -6.93
N PRO A 240 -0.56 22.13 -8.15
CA PRO A 240 0.44 21.28 -8.79
C PRO A 240 1.77 21.32 -8.02
N ALA A 241 2.45 20.18 -7.88
CA ALA A 241 3.75 20.10 -7.24
C ALA A 241 4.88 20.38 -8.25
N VAL A 242 5.77 21.33 -7.94
CA VAL A 242 6.95 21.64 -8.77
C VAL A 242 8.18 21.05 -8.07
N LEU A 243 8.79 20.06 -8.70
CA LEU A 243 9.81 19.18 -8.16
C LEU A 243 11.05 19.22 -9.06
N GLU A 244 11.91 20.21 -8.82
CA GLU A 244 13.09 20.51 -9.65
C GLU A 244 12.71 20.77 -11.13
N GLU A 245 13.05 19.87 -12.05
CA GLU A 245 12.67 19.95 -13.48
C GLU A 245 11.31 19.30 -13.81
N ILE A 246 10.68 18.63 -12.83
CA ILE A 246 9.45 17.86 -13.01
C ILE A 246 8.26 18.65 -12.43
N VAL A 247 7.16 18.72 -13.16
CA VAL A 247 5.90 19.29 -12.70
C VAL A 247 4.86 18.18 -12.61
N VAL A 248 4.36 17.92 -11.41
CA VAL A 248 3.26 16.98 -11.17
C VAL A 248 1.93 17.75 -11.24
N PRO A 249 1.02 17.41 -12.16
CA PRO A 249 -0.28 18.05 -12.28
C PRO A 249 -1.12 18.00 -11.00
N ALA A 250 -1.94 19.03 -10.79
CA ALA A 250 -2.82 19.17 -9.64
C ALA A 250 -3.76 17.96 -9.42
N HIS A 251 -4.24 17.32 -10.50
CA HIS A 251 -5.09 16.14 -10.40
C HIS A 251 -4.35 14.95 -9.79
N LEU A 252 -3.12 14.65 -10.24
CA LEU A 252 -2.31 13.57 -9.64
C LEU A 252 -2.00 13.85 -8.15
N VAL A 253 -1.72 15.09 -7.77
CA VAL A 253 -1.56 15.45 -6.34
C VAL A 253 -2.85 15.16 -5.55
N GLY A 254 -4.02 15.43 -6.15
CA GLY A 254 -5.32 15.05 -5.63
C GLY A 254 -5.51 13.55 -5.50
N ASP A 255 -5.16 12.77 -6.52
CA ASP A 255 -5.30 11.30 -6.55
C ASP A 255 -4.42 10.63 -5.50
N PHE A 256 -3.16 11.06 -5.37
CA PHE A 256 -2.26 10.65 -4.30
C PHE A 256 -2.87 10.96 -2.92
N ALA A 257 -3.41 12.16 -2.71
CA ALA A 257 -4.01 12.55 -1.44
C ALA A 257 -5.33 11.81 -1.13
N ARG A 258 -6.13 11.48 -2.16
CA ARG A 258 -7.33 10.64 -2.05
C ARG A 258 -6.96 9.23 -1.61
N LEU A 259 -6.03 8.60 -2.33
CA LEU A 259 -5.57 7.24 -2.03
C LEU A 259 -4.94 7.15 -0.64
N ALA A 260 -4.11 8.13 -0.26
CA ALA A 260 -3.46 8.16 1.04
C ALA A 260 -4.44 8.22 2.23
N ARG A 261 -5.58 8.93 2.08
CA ARG A 261 -6.69 8.92 3.05
C ARG A 261 -7.44 7.58 3.06
N GLN A 262 -7.65 6.98 1.89
CA GLN A 262 -8.35 5.70 1.77
C GLN A 262 -7.55 4.55 2.40
N LEU A 263 -6.25 4.49 2.16
CA LEU A 263 -5.35 3.49 2.75
C LEU A 263 -5.33 3.57 4.29
N ASP A 264 -5.44 4.76 4.89
CA ASP A 264 -5.49 4.95 6.34
C ASP A 264 -6.85 4.53 6.93
N ARG A 265 -7.95 4.80 6.22
CA ARG A 265 -9.30 4.29 6.56
C ARG A 265 -9.35 2.76 6.58
N GLU A 266 -8.66 2.12 5.65
CA GLU A 266 -8.57 0.66 5.53
C GLU A 266 -7.47 0.03 6.40
N LEU A 267 -6.74 0.83 7.18
CA LEU A 267 -5.65 0.39 8.07
C LEU A 267 -4.48 -0.28 7.34
N LEU A 268 -4.34 -0.04 6.04
CA LEU A 268 -3.21 -0.49 5.20
C LEU A 268 -1.98 0.42 5.38
N VAL A 269 -2.19 1.68 5.74
CA VAL A 269 -1.14 2.62 6.15
C VAL A 269 -1.56 3.30 7.45
N ARG A 270 -0.59 3.86 8.19
CA ARG A 270 -0.83 4.55 9.46
C ARG A 270 0.14 5.71 9.63
N ALA A 271 -0.38 6.92 9.81
CA ALA A 271 0.40 8.15 10.00
C ALA A 271 1.46 8.38 8.89
N ASN A 272 2.71 7.98 9.13
CA ASN A 272 3.88 8.12 8.26
C ASN A 272 4.41 6.76 7.73
N MET A 273 3.78 5.65 8.11
CA MET A 273 4.12 4.31 7.63
C MET A 273 3.47 4.08 6.27
N GLY A 274 4.25 3.61 5.30
CA GLY A 274 3.79 3.30 3.95
C GLY A 274 4.23 4.34 2.93
N THR A 275 4.28 3.91 1.68
CA THR A 275 4.71 4.74 0.55
C THR A 275 3.80 4.48 -0.64
N ILE A 276 3.41 5.54 -1.33
CA ILE A 276 2.67 5.47 -2.60
C ILE A 276 3.61 5.95 -3.68
N ALA A 277 3.72 5.21 -4.79
CA ALA A 277 4.49 5.63 -5.95
C ALA A 277 3.80 5.23 -7.27
N MET A 278 4.02 6.01 -8.32
CA MET A 278 3.57 5.69 -9.68
C MET A 278 4.52 6.28 -10.73
N LEU A 279 4.42 5.77 -11.96
CA LEU A 279 5.02 6.43 -13.12
C LEU A 279 4.12 7.57 -13.60
N HIS A 280 4.74 8.68 -14.01
CA HIS A 280 4.01 9.83 -14.53
C HIS A 280 3.36 9.47 -15.88
N PRO A 281 2.03 9.65 -16.06
CA PRO A 281 1.34 9.27 -17.31
C PRO A 281 1.86 10.04 -18.53
N ASP A 282 2.01 11.36 -18.42
CA ASP A 282 2.50 12.21 -19.53
C ASP A 282 4.03 12.20 -19.74
N GLN A 283 4.81 11.73 -18.75
CA GLN A 283 6.28 11.81 -18.77
C GLN A 283 6.90 10.42 -18.57
N PRO A 284 7.11 9.64 -19.65
CA PRO A 284 7.60 8.28 -19.53
C PRO A 284 8.99 8.25 -18.88
N GLY A 285 9.18 7.32 -17.95
CA GLY A 285 10.42 7.18 -17.20
C GLY A 285 10.57 8.15 -16.02
N VAL A 286 9.56 8.95 -15.68
CA VAL A 286 9.52 9.71 -14.41
C VAL A 286 8.73 8.94 -13.36
N MET A 287 9.34 8.70 -12.20
CA MET A 287 8.69 8.14 -11.01
C MET A 287 8.30 9.27 -10.06
N ILE A 288 7.05 9.25 -9.59
CA ILE A 288 6.52 10.11 -8.54
C ILE A 288 6.29 9.24 -7.31
N SER A 289 6.72 9.70 -6.14
CA SER A 289 6.55 9.00 -4.86
C SER A 289 6.18 9.97 -3.75
N THR A 290 5.48 9.50 -2.72
CA THR A 290 5.44 10.18 -1.42
C THR A 290 6.84 10.27 -0.83
N LYS A 291 7.15 11.40 -0.17
CA LYS A 291 8.41 11.64 0.54
C LYS A 291 8.51 10.78 1.80
N HIS A 292 9.74 10.47 2.19
CA HIS A 292 10.05 9.88 3.48
C HIS A 292 9.42 10.67 4.63
N MET A 293 8.81 9.95 5.59
CA MET A 293 8.18 10.50 6.80
C MET A 293 7.05 11.52 6.57
N THR A 294 6.45 11.58 5.37
CA THR A 294 5.24 12.39 5.15
C THR A 294 4.01 11.77 5.83
N LEU A 295 3.08 12.59 6.30
CA LEU A 295 1.82 12.10 6.88
C LEU A 295 0.80 11.80 5.78
N LEU A 296 0.68 10.52 5.40
CA LEU A 296 -0.22 10.07 4.33
C LEU A 296 -1.68 10.56 4.48
N PRO A 297 -2.34 10.50 5.65
CA PRO A 297 -3.73 10.95 5.78
C PRO A 297 -3.91 12.47 5.57
N ARG A 298 -2.80 13.23 5.59
CA ARG A 298 -2.73 14.68 5.42
C ARG A 298 -1.80 15.06 4.26
N LEU A 299 -1.64 14.18 3.29
CA LEU A 299 -0.72 14.38 2.17
C LEU A 299 -1.07 15.65 1.38
N ASP A 300 -0.04 16.44 1.10
CA ASP A 300 -0.09 17.68 0.33
C ASP A 300 0.90 17.67 -0.85
N GLU A 301 0.97 18.75 -1.63
CA GLU A 301 1.91 18.86 -2.76
C GLU A 301 3.39 18.78 -2.34
N ARG A 302 3.67 19.07 -1.06
CA ARG A 302 5.02 19.13 -0.48
C ARG A 302 5.48 17.77 -0.03
N GLY A 303 4.55 16.89 0.31
CA GLY A 303 4.75 15.49 0.63
C GLY A 303 5.10 14.61 -0.57
N LEU A 304 5.24 15.14 -1.79
CA LEU A 304 5.64 14.38 -2.98
C LEU A 304 7.09 14.66 -3.41
N CYS A 305 7.75 13.66 -3.98
CA CYS A 305 9.04 13.75 -4.65
C CYS A 305 8.98 13.03 -6.01
N ALA A 306 9.86 13.40 -6.94
CA ALA A 306 9.91 12.78 -8.25
C ALA A 306 11.33 12.82 -8.81
N ALA A 307 11.69 11.81 -9.60
CA ALA A 307 12.93 11.76 -10.37
C ALA A 307 12.79 10.80 -11.55
N LYS A 308 13.83 10.70 -12.39
CA LYS A 308 13.85 9.80 -13.54
C LYS A 308 14.27 8.40 -13.07
N LEU A 309 13.62 7.35 -13.59
CA LEU A 309 13.95 5.97 -13.26
C LEU A 309 15.44 5.69 -13.48
N GLY A 310 16.13 5.25 -12.43
CA GLY A 310 17.55 4.93 -12.49
C GLY A 310 18.50 6.12 -12.36
N SER A 311 18.00 7.34 -12.07
CA SER A 311 18.84 8.40 -11.51
C SER A 311 19.08 8.16 -10.01
N ASP A 312 19.94 8.99 -9.39
CA ASP A 312 20.03 9.04 -7.94
C ASP A 312 18.68 9.42 -7.31
N ALA A 313 18.46 8.98 -6.07
CA ALA A 313 17.24 9.24 -5.33
C ALA A 313 17.07 10.76 -5.04
N PRO A 314 15.90 11.36 -5.32
CA PRO A 314 15.68 12.79 -5.12
C PRO A 314 15.66 13.16 -3.63
N ARG A 315 15.83 14.46 -3.34
CA ARG A 315 15.86 14.94 -1.95
C ARG A 315 14.56 14.64 -1.20
N GLY A 316 14.67 13.83 -0.15
CA GLY A 316 13.54 13.40 0.68
C GLY A 316 12.78 12.20 0.13
N ALA A 317 13.38 11.45 -0.80
CA ALA A 317 12.90 10.14 -1.21
C ALA A 317 12.78 9.16 -0.02
N PRO A 318 11.82 8.23 -0.04
CA PRO A 318 11.72 7.08 0.89
C PRO A 318 12.98 6.20 0.87
N GLU A 319 13.20 5.45 1.95
CA GLU A 319 14.31 4.50 2.05
C GLU A 319 14.15 3.36 1.02
N GLU A 320 12.88 3.03 0.75
CA GLU A 320 12.42 2.04 -0.23
C GLU A 320 12.56 2.51 -1.69
N TRP A 321 13.08 3.71 -1.98
CA TRP A 321 13.11 4.30 -3.33
C TRP A 321 13.57 3.30 -4.40
N ARG A 322 14.67 2.59 -4.14
CA ARG A 322 15.24 1.64 -5.11
C ARG A 322 14.39 0.38 -5.29
N ILE A 323 13.65 -0.04 -4.27
CA ILE A 323 12.67 -1.13 -4.35
C ILE A 323 11.52 -0.68 -5.26
N LEU A 324 10.99 0.52 -5.05
CA LEU A 324 9.90 1.10 -5.83
C LEU A 324 10.27 1.25 -7.31
N GLU A 325 11.48 1.72 -7.63
CA GLU A 325 11.98 1.77 -9.01
C GLU A 325 11.96 0.40 -9.69
N VAL A 326 12.44 -0.64 -9.01
CA VAL A 326 12.54 -2.01 -9.56
C VAL A 326 11.16 -2.63 -9.75
N LEU A 327 10.23 -2.41 -8.82
CA LEU A 327 8.84 -2.85 -8.91
C LEU A 327 8.11 -2.14 -10.07
N LEU A 328 8.16 -0.81 -10.11
CA LEU A 328 7.51 -0.01 -11.16
C LEU A 328 8.07 -0.30 -12.55
N ALA A 329 9.39 -0.45 -12.69
CA ALA A 329 10.00 -0.86 -13.95
C ALA A 329 9.56 -2.26 -14.38
N SER A 330 9.48 -3.22 -13.44
CA SER A 330 9.03 -4.59 -13.74
C SER A 330 7.57 -4.64 -14.18
N VAL A 331 6.71 -3.79 -13.62
CA VAL A 331 5.28 -3.72 -13.93
C VAL A 331 5.03 -2.95 -15.23
N SER A 332 5.72 -1.82 -15.43
CA SER A 332 5.63 -0.99 -16.64
C SER A 332 5.94 -1.79 -17.92
N LEU A 333 6.90 -2.72 -17.85
CA LEU A 333 7.22 -3.64 -18.94
C LEU A 333 6.07 -4.63 -19.28
N LEU A 334 5.18 -4.91 -18.33
CA LEU A 334 4.03 -5.81 -18.52
C LEU A 334 2.75 -5.06 -18.92
N THR A 335 2.54 -3.87 -18.37
CA THR A 335 1.37 -3.01 -18.67
C THR A 335 1.56 -2.15 -19.92
N GLY A 336 2.78 -2.04 -20.44
CA GLY A 336 3.11 -1.23 -21.61
C GLY A 336 3.31 0.25 -21.31
N GLY A 337 3.55 0.62 -20.04
CA GLY A 337 3.74 2.01 -19.63
C GLY A 337 3.28 2.31 -18.20
N PRO A 338 1.97 2.40 -17.95
CA PRO A 338 1.42 2.83 -16.66
C PRO A 338 1.75 1.83 -15.56
N ALA A 339 2.29 2.30 -14.44
CA ALA A 339 2.54 1.46 -13.28
C ALA A 339 2.38 2.26 -11.99
N ALA A 340 1.85 1.60 -10.97
CA ALA A 340 1.66 2.10 -9.61
C ALA A 340 2.06 1.03 -8.59
N VAL A 341 2.56 1.48 -7.43
CA VAL A 341 2.93 0.64 -6.29
C VAL A 341 2.42 1.30 -5.00
N VAL A 342 1.80 0.49 -4.15
CA VAL A 342 1.44 0.84 -2.79
C VAL A 342 2.22 -0.08 -1.85
N HIS A 343 3.07 0.53 -1.03
CA HIS A 343 3.74 -0.11 0.09
C HIS A 343 2.86 0.05 1.34
N ALA A 344 2.25 -1.06 1.75
CA ALA A 344 1.28 -1.16 2.82
C ALA A 344 1.84 -1.94 4.02
N TYR A 345 1.52 -1.46 5.22
CA TYR A 345 1.86 -2.05 6.51
C TYR A 345 0.63 -2.74 7.13
N GLY A 346 -0.03 -3.58 6.34
CA GLY A 346 -1.14 -4.42 6.81
C GLY A 346 -0.69 -5.29 7.99
N ALA A 347 -1.44 -5.23 9.10
CA ALA A 347 -1.09 -5.89 10.35
C ALA A 347 -1.09 -7.42 10.24
N TYR A 348 -2.05 -8.00 9.50
CA TYR A 348 -2.15 -9.44 9.28
C TYR A 348 -1.05 -9.93 8.34
N THR A 349 -0.80 -9.23 7.23
CA THR A 349 0.28 -9.56 6.30
C THR A 349 1.65 -9.45 6.95
N THR A 350 1.92 -8.36 7.68
CA THR A 350 3.21 -8.14 8.33
C THR A 350 3.46 -9.14 9.46
N SER A 351 2.46 -9.41 10.31
CA SER A 351 2.62 -10.37 11.41
C SER A 351 2.82 -11.81 10.92
N MET A 352 2.11 -12.24 9.87
CA MET A 352 2.37 -13.52 9.21
C MET A 352 3.75 -13.57 8.54
N ALA A 353 4.20 -12.50 7.90
CA ALA A 353 5.50 -12.47 7.22
C ALA A 353 6.68 -12.68 8.17
N CYS A 354 6.54 -12.31 9.46
CA CYS A 354 7.54 -12.54 10.51
C CYS A 354 7.73 -14.02 10.89
N GLU A 355 6.89 -14.94 10.41
CA GLU A 355 7.07 -16.38 10.58
C GLU A 355 8.26 -16.87 9.74
N LYS A 356 9.35 -17.29 10.39
CA LYS A 356 10.66 -17.57 9.75
C LYS A 356 10.62 -18.63 8.64
N ASP A 357 9.81 -19.66 8.84
CA ASP A 357 9.70 -20.76 7.87
C ASP A 357 8.71 -20.46 6.72
N LEU A 358 8.06 -19.29 6.74
CA LEU A 358 7.05 -18.90 5.78
C LEU A 358 7.65 -18.08 4.63
N ILE A 359 7.88 -18.76 3.50
CA ILE A 359 8.44 -18.18 2.26
C ILE A 359 7.36 -18.01 1.18
N LEU A 360 6.36 -18.88 1.17
CA LEU A 360 5.25 -18.88 0.22
C LEU A 360 3.93 -19.02 1.00
N VAL A 361 2.98 -18.13 0.71
CA VAL A 361 1.59 -18.23 1.16
C VAL A 361 0.69 -18.32 -0.06
N GLN A 362 -0.33 -19.17 0.01
CA GLN A 362 -1.45 -19.16 -0.92
C GLN A 362 -2.70 -18.79 -0.12
N PRO A 363 -3.48 -17.76 -0.56
CA PRO A 363 -4.80 -17.49 0.00
C PRO A 363 -5.68 -18.74 0.02
N ILE A 364 -6.57 -18.82 1.00
CA ILE A 364 -7.47 -19.98 1.15
C ILE A 364 -8.88 -19.67 0.68
N ASP A 365 -9.26 -18.40 0.68
CA ASP A 365 -10.49 -17.87 0.09
C ASP A 365 -10.44 -17.87 -1.44
N GLU A 366 -11.62 -17.90 -2.08
CA GLU A 366 -11.71 -17.96 -3.53
C GLU A 366 -11.20 -16.70 -4.24
N VAL A 367 -11.36 -15.53 -3.63
CA VAL A 367 -11.03 -14.24 -4.26
C VAL A 367 -9.52 -14.09 -4.33
N GLY A 368 -8.81 -14.26 -3.22
CA GLY A 368 -7.36 -14.27 -3.16
C GLY A 368 -6.74 -15.34 -4.06
N LYS A 369 -7.31 -16.55 -4.12
CA LYS A 369 -6.86 -17.61 -5.05
C LYS A 369 -6.96 -17.20 -6.52
N LYS A 370 -8.03 -16.50 -6.92
CA LYS A 370 -8.29 -16.09 -8.32
C LYS A 370 -7.56 -14.79 -8.71
N GLN A 371 -7.48 -13.81 -7.81
CA GLN A 371 -6.96 -12.46 -8.06
C GLN A 371 -5.46 -12.32 -7.80
N ILE A 372 -4.97 -12.88 -6.69
CA ILE A 372 -3.58 -12.75 -6.20
C ILE A 372 -2.75 -14.01 -6.52
N GLY A 373 -3.31 -15.19 -6.25
CA GLY A 373 -2.65 -16.47 -6.51
C GLY A 373 -1.58 -16.82 -5.47
N LYS A 374 -0.31 -16.47 -5.71
CA LYS A 374 0.83 -16.85 -4.86
C LYS A 374 1.47 -15.61 -4.25
N ILE A 375 1.65 -15.61 -2.93
CA ILE A 375 2.28 -14.54 -2.19
C ILE A 375 3.68 -15.02 -1.80
N ILE A 376 4.72 -14.38 -2.34
CA ILE A 376 6.11 -14.68 -2.01
C ILE A 376 6.58 -13.69 -0.93
N ILE A 377 7.18 -14.24 0.13
CA ILE A 377 7.83 -13.50 1.21
C ILE A 377 9.34 -13.54 0.95
N VAL A 378 9.96 -12.37 0.89
CA VAL A 378 11.40 -12.19 0.68
C VAL A 378 12.03 -11.70 1.99
N ASP A 379 13.17 -12.28 2.35
CA ASP A 379 13.97 -11.82 3.48
C ASP A 379 14.81 -10.59 3.09
N PRO A 380 14.87 -9.54 3.94
CA PRO A 380 15.77 -8.41 3.71
C PRO A 380 17.25 -8.82 3.82
N ASP A 381 18.08 -8.33 2.90
CA ASP A 381 19.53 -8.54 2.85
C ASP A 381 20.22 -7.18 2.61
N ASP A 382 20.59 -6.53 3.72
CA ASP A 382 21.28 -5.23 3.75
C ASP A 382 22.76 -5.34 3.34
N ASP A 383 23.35 -6.53 3.43
CA ASP A 383 24.75 -6.79 3.03
C ASP A 383 24.90 -6.79 1.49
N ASN A 384 23.88 -7.25 0.76
CA ASN A 384 23.89 -7.39 -0.70
C ASN A 384 22.65 -6.76 -1.38
N PRO A 385 22.48 -5.43 -1.33
CA PRO A 385 21.26 -4.76 -1.81
C PRO A 385 20.94 -5.04 -3.29
N GLU A 386 21.93 -5.18 -4.17
CA GLU A 386 21.70 -5.53 -5.59
C GLU A 386 21.09 -6.93 -5.76
N ASN A 387 21.48 -7.88 -4.92
CA ASN A 387 20.96 -9.25 -4.95
C ASN A 387 19.54 -9.28 -4.37
N PHE A 388 19.31 -8.58 -3.25
CA PHE A 388 17.99 -8.39 -2.65
C PHE A 388 16.98 -7.81 -3.65
N LEU A 389 17.34 -6.73 -4.35
CA LEU A 389 16.47 -6.11 -5.38
C LEU A 389 16.13 -7.07 -6.52
N ARG A 390 17.08 -7.93 -6.93
CA ARG A 390 16.82 -8.99 -7.91
C ARG A 390 15.83 -10.03 -7.37
N GLN A 391 16.03 -10.48 -6.13
CA GLN A 391 15.13 -11.43 -5.47
C GLN A 391 13.71 -10.86 -5.35
N VAL A 392 13.55 -9.57 -4.99
CA VAL A 392 12.25 -8.90 -4.94
C VAL A 392 11.57 -8.87 -6.33
N ALA A 393 12.32 -8.58 -7.40
CA ALA A 393 11.79 -8.60 -8.77
C ALA A 393 11.42 -10.02 -9.25
N GLU A 394 12.20 -11.04 -8.87
CA GLU A 394 11.91 -12.44 -9.17
C GLU A 394 10.70 -12.96 -8.37
N ALA A 395 10.60 -12.60 -7.10
CA ALA A 395 9.47 -12.90 -6.21
C ALA A 395 8.17 -12.28 -6.74
N LEU A 396 8.19 -11.02 -7.19
CA LEU A 396 7.03 -10.38 -7.82
C LEU A 396 6.57 -11.15 -9.07
N LYS A 397 7.50 -11.61 -9.92
CA LYS A 397 7.20 -12.42 -11.11
C LYS A 397 6.63 -13.80 -10.75
N GLN A 398 7.19 -14.47 -9.75
CA GLN A 398 6.70 -15.76 -9.26
C GLN A 398 5.32 -15.63 -8.59
N GLY A 399 5.04 -14.50 -7.95
CA GLY A 399 3.75 -14.11 -7.37
C GLY A 399 2.74 -13.50 -8.37
N GLY A 400 2.91 -13.74 -9.67
CA GLY A 400 1.92 -13.34 -10.68
C GLY A 400 1.82 -11.83 -10.92
N MET A 401 2.84 -11.04 -10.55
CA MET A 401 2.91 -9.59 -10.77
C MET A 401 1.79 -8.80 -10.07
N ARG A 402 1.37 -9.25 -8.87
CA ARG A 402 0.35 -8.59 -8.03
C ARG A 402 0.90 -7.96 -6.76
N CYS A 403 1.71 -8.71 -6.02
CA CYS A 403 2.31 -8.25 -4.78
C CYS A 403 3.57 -9.04 -4.43
N VAL A 404 4.43 -8.43 -3.63
CA VAL A 404 5.55 -9.09 -2.94
C VAL A 404 5.57 -8.62 -1.49
N VAL A 405 5.90 -9.52 -0.56
CA VAL A 405 5.97 -9.21 0.87
C VAL A 405 7.43 -9.26 1.30
N ILE A 406 7.88 -8.26 2.06
CA ILE A 406 9.22 -8.21 2.62
C ILE A 406 9.10 -8.46 4.11
N ARG A 407 9.81 -9.47 4.62
CA ARG A 407 9.70 -9.91 6.02
C ARG A 407 9.96 -8.73 6.97
N GLY A 408 9.00 -8.47 7.86
CA GLY A 408 9.06 -7.37 8.83
C GLY A 408 8.82 -5.96 8.28
N ASN A 409 8.87 -5.74 6.95
CA ASN A 409 8.69 -4.41 6.34
C ASN A 409 7.39 -4.26 5.53
N GLY A 410 6.45 -5.19 5.67
CA GLY A 410 5.12 -5.11 5.04
C GLY A 410 5.07 -5.60 3.58
N ALA A 411 4.07 -5.13 2.85
CA ALA A 411 3.73 -5.62 1.51
C ALA A 411 3.78 -4.52 0.45
N TYR A 412 4.26 -4.87 -0.73
CA TYR A 412 4.30 -4.00 -1.90
C TYR A 412 3.31 -4.57 -2.91
N ALA A 413 2.13 -3.96 -2.99
CA ALA A 413 1.12 -4.26 -3.99
C ALA A 413 1.33 -3.39 -5.22
N VAL A 414 1.14 -3.97 -6.41
CA VAL A 414 1.45 -3.31 -7.68
C VAL A 414 0.26 -3.36 -8.64
N GLY A 415 0.16 -2.40 -9.55
CA GLY A 415 -0.87 -2.33 -10.58
C GLY A 415 -0.47 -1.42 -11.74
N ALA A 416 -1.31 -1.32 -12.76
CA ALA A 416 -1.19 -0.30 -13.79
C ALA A 416 -1.43 1.10 -13.21
N ASP A 417 -2.47 1.21 -12.39
CA ASP A 417 -2.95 2.46 -11.80
C ASP A 417 -3.03 2.39 -10.27
N LEU A 418 -3.08 3.57 -9.63
CA LEU A 418 -3.15 3.72 -8.17
C LEU A 418 -4.29 2.90 -7.54
N ASP A 419 -5.48 2.94 -8.14
CA ASP A 419 -6.65 2.22 -7.66
C ASP A 419 -6.48 0.69 -7.77
N GLN A 420 -5.75 0.18 -8.79
CA GLN A 420 -5.46 -1.25 -8.91
C GLN A 420 -4.40 -1.71 -7.91
N ALA A 421 -3.37 -0.90 -7.66
CA ALA A 421 -2.36 -1.18 -6.64
C ALA A 421 -2.99 -1.21 -5.23
N TRP A 422 -3.91 -0.28 -4.94
CA TRP A 422 -4.73 -0.29 -3.73
C TRP A 422 -5.61 -1.55 -3.62
N ALA A 423 -6.39 -1.89 -4.65
CA ALA A 423 -7.24 -3.08 -4.63
C ALA A 423 -6.43 -4.36 -4.36
N ASN A 424 -5.24 -4.48 -4.94
CA ASN A 424 -4.33 -5.60 -4.68
C ASN A 424 -3.82 -5.62 -3.22
N ALA A 425 -3.52 -4.45 -2.62
CA ALA A 425 -3.14 -4.36 -1.20
C ALA A 425 -4.30 -4.75 -0.26
N ALA A 426 -5.51 -4.27 -0.52
CA ALA A 426 -6.70 -4.57 0.27
C ALA A 426 -7.08 -6.06 0.21
N MET A 427 -7.09 -6.65 -0.99
CA MET A 427 -7.32 -8.08 -1.16
C MET A 427 -6.23 -8.93 -0.49
N LEU A 428 -4.97 -8.50 -0.52
CA LEU A 428 -3.85 -9.20 0.11
C LEU A 428 -4.04 -9.25 1.63
N GLU A 429 -4.26 -8.10 2.27
CA GLU A 429 -4.44 -8.02 3.71
C GLU A 429 -5.69 -8.79 4.19
N HIS A 430 -6.78 -8.75 3.41
CA HIS A 430 -7.97 -9.56 3.67
C HIS A 430 -7.67 -11.07 3.58
N SER A 431 -6.99 -11.51 2.52
CA SER A 431 -6.60 -12.91 2.32
C SER A 431 -5.70 -13.40 3.48
N MET A 432 -4.69 -12.61 3.84
CA MET A 432 -3.75 -12.91 4.91
C MET A 432 -4.43 -12.95 6.29
N ARG A 433 -5.41 -12.08 6.54
CA ARG A 433 -6.27 -12.14 7.73
C ARG A 433 -7.01 -13.47 7.84
N ILE A 434 -7.61 -13.94 6.75
CA ILE A 434 -8.32 -15.23 6.74
C ILE A 434 -7.35 -16.39 7.01
N VAL A 435 -6.18 -16.41 6.36
CA VAL A 435 -5.16 -17.45 6.60
C VAL A 435 -4.66 -17.43 8.05
N MET A 436 -4.41 -16.25 8.63
CA MET A 436 -3.98 -16.10 10.02
C MET A 436 -5.05 -16.63 11.00
N LEU A 437 -6.31 -16.24 10.81
CA LEU A 437 -7.41 -16.72 11.65
C LEU A 437 -7.61 -18.24 11.53
N ALA A 438 -7.49 -18.79 10.32
CA ALA A 438 -7.60 -20.23 10.09
C ALA A 438 -6.46 -21.03 10.75
N ARG A 439 -5.23 -20.50 10.72
CA ARG A 439 -4.08 -21.06 11.47
C ARG A 439 -4.32 -21.03 12.97
N GLN A 440 -4.80 -19.90 13.51
CA GLN A 440 -5.13 -19.77 14.94
C GLN A 440 -6.23 -20.75 15.37
N ALA A 441 -7.24 -20.97 14.52
CA ALA A 441 -8.31 -21.94 14.74
C ALA A 441 -7.89 -23.41 14.46
N ASN A 442 -6.65 -23.67 14.04
CA ASN A 442 -6.14 -24.99 13.63
C ASN A 442 -7.04 -25.70 12.60
N LEU A 443 -7.60 -24.95 11.64
CA LEU A 443 -8.39 -25.51 10.55
C LEU A 443 -7.50 -26.35 9.63
N LYS A 444 -8.01 -27.53 9.24
CA LYS A 444 -7.41 -28.36 8.18
C LYS A 444 -8.01 -27.94 6.85
N ILE A 445 -7.18 -27.41 5.96
CA ILE A 445 -7.53 -26.79 4.68
C ILE A 445 -6.83 -27.54 3.54
#